data_AF-C8Z6W1-F1
#
_entry.id   AF-C8Z6W1-F1
#
_cell.length_a   1.000
_cell.length_b   1.000
_cell.length_c   1.000
_cell.angle_alpha   90.00
_cell.angle_beta   90.00
_cell.angle_gamma   90.00
#
_symmetry.space_group_name_H-M   'P 1'
#
loop_
_entity.id
_entity.type
_entity.pdbx_description
1 polymer ?
#
loop_
_entity_poly.entity_id
_entity_poly.type
_entity_poly.pdbx_seq_one_letter_code
_entity_poly.pdbx_strand_id
1 'polypeptide(L)'
;MSDEEHTFETADAGSSATYPMQCSALRKNGFVVIKSRPCKIVDMSTSKTGKHGHAKVHLVAIDIFTGKKLEDLSPSTHNMEVPVVKRNEYQLLDIDDGFLSLMNMDGDTKDDVKAPEGELGDSLQTAFDEGKDLMVTIISAMGEEAAISFKEAARTD
;
A
#
# COMPACT_ATOMS: atom_id res chain seq x y z
N MET A 1 -9.85 32.38 36.08
CA MET A 1 -9.95 32.23 34.63
C MET A 1 -8.78 31.35 34.25
N SER A 2 -9.00 30.03 34.30
CA SER A 2 -8.01 29.04 33.91
C SER A 2 -8.58 28.39 32.67
N ASP A 3 -8.14 28.85 31.50
CA ASP A 3 -8.44 28.24 30.23
C ASP A 3 -7.77 26.86 30.21
N GLU A 4 -8.58 25.81 30.33
CA GLU A 4 -8.17 24.44 30.00
C GLU A 4 -8.16 24.33 28.47
N GLU A 5 -6.97 24.41 27.87
CA GLU A 5 -6.75 23.99 26.49
C GLU A 5 -7.01 22.49 26.39
N HIS A 6 -8.22 22.12 25.94
CA HIS A 6 -8.55 20.77 25.55
C HIS A 6 -7.77 20.41 24.28
N THR A 7 -6.56 19.86 24.44
CA THR A 7 -5.90 19.11 23.38
C THR A 7 -6.73 17.86 23.10
N PHE A 8 -7.57 17.92 22.06
CA PHE A 8 -8.18 16.73 21.49
C PHE A 8 -7.07 15.95 20.77
N GLU A 9 -6.46 15.00 21.47
CA GLU A 9 -5.71 13.94 20.81
C GLU A 9 -6.70 13.11 19.99
N THR A 10 -6.66 13.26 18.67
CA THR A 10 -7.38 12.40 17.73
C THR A 10 -6.89 10.98 17.97
N ALA A 11 -7.70 10.18 18.66
CA ALA A 11 -7.41 8.79 18.94
C ALA A 11 -7.41 8.01 17.62
N ASP A 12 -6.23 7.75 17.05
CA ASP A 12 -6.08 6.74 16.00
C ASP A 12 -6.48 5.40 16.62
N ALA A 13 -7.66 4.93 16.24
CA ALA A 13 -8.33 3.82 16.88
C ALA A 13 -7.63 2.50 16.53
N GLY A 14 -6.51 2.19 17.22
CA GLY A 14 -6.04 0.86 17.59
C GLY A 14 -6.01 -0.26 16.55
N SER A 15 -6.08 0.06 15.24
CA SER A 15 -6.09 -0.95 14.19
C SER A 15 -4.64 -1.38 13.97
N SER A 16 -4.31 -2.61 14.36
CA SER A 16 -2.99 -3.17 14.06
C SER A 16 -2.75 -3.11 12.55
N ALA A 17 -1.69 -2.40 12.14
CA ALA A 17 -1.36 -2.23 10.73
C ALA A 17 -0.94 -3.53 10.03
N THR A 18 -0.69 -4.57 10.83
CA THR A 18 -0.37 -5.93 10.39
C THR A 18 -1.19 -6.94 11.21
N TYR A 19 -1.36 -8.14 10.66
CA TYR A 19 -1.91 -9.28 11.38
C TYR A 19 -1.04 -10.53 11.15
N PRO A 20 -0.95 -11.44 12.13
CA PRO A 20 -0.15 -12.64 11.97
C PRO A 20 -0.89 -13.67 11.08
N MET A 21 -0.15 -14.29 10.17
CA MET A 21 -0.62 -15.41 9.35
C MET A 21 0.47 -16.47 9.25
N GLN A 22 0.09 -17.75 9.32
CA GLN A 22 1.04 -18.84 9.16
C GLN A 22 1.69 -18.80 7.76
N CYS A 23 3.00 -18.98 7.68
CA CYS A 23 3.76 -18.92 6.43
C CYS A 23 3.22 -19.89 5.35
N SER A 24 2.73 -21.07 5.74
CA SER A 24 2.08 -22.03 4.83
C SER A 24 0.74 -21.58 4.27
N ALA A 25 0.07 -20.61 4.90
CA ALA A 25 -1.19 -20.02 4.46
C ALA A 25 -0.98 -18.87 3.45
N LEU A 26 0.23 -18.32 3.36
CA LEU A 26 0.58 -17.33 2.35
C LEU A 26 0.44 -17.91 0.94
N ARG A 27 0.13 -17.04 -0.02
CA ARG A 27 -0.09 -17.40 -1.43
C ARG A 27 0.58 -16.39 -2.34
N LYS A 28 0.91 -16.81 -3.57
CA LYS A 28 1.35 -15.92 -4.64
C LYS A 28 0.31 -14.82 -4.87
N ASN A 29 0.78 -13.60 -5.14
CA ASN A 29 0.00 -12.36 -5.17
C ASN A 29 -0.59 -11.89 -3.84
N GLY A 30 -0.39 -12.63 -2.74
CA GLY A 30 -0.69 -12.16 -1.39
C GLY A 30 0.31 -11.12 -0.90
N PHE A 31 0.05 -10.57 0.29
CA PHE A 31 0.94 -9.62 0.94
C PHE A 31 1.66 -10.27 2.13
N VAL A 32 2.86 -9.77 2.43
CA VAL A 32 3.66 -10.18 3.58
C VAL A 32 4.59 -9.04 3.96
N VAL A 33 4.91 -8.92 5.24
CA VAL A 33 5.93 -8.01 5.73
C VAL A 33 7.27 -8.73 5.72
N ILE A 34 8.26 -8.19 4.99
CA ILE A 34 9.63 -8.68 4.99
C ILE A 34 10.54 -7.54 5.43
N LYS A 35 11.32 -7.73 6.51
CA LYS A 35 12.22 -6.69 7.05
C LYS A 35 11.51 -5.35 7.32
N SER A 36 10.31 -5.42 7.91
CA SER A 36 9.47 -4.25 8.22
C SER A 36 9.00 -3.46 6.99
N ARG A 37 8.97 -4.09 5.82
CA ARG A 37 8.46 -3.50 4.58
C ARG A 37 7.24 -4.27 4.07
N PRO A 38 6.14 -3.61 3.69
CA PRO A 38 5.00 -4.28 3.08
C PRO A 38 5.35 -4.71 1.66
N CYS A 39 5.20 -5.99 1.36
CA CYS A 39 5.58 -6.55 0.07
C CYS A 39 4.47 -7.42 -0.51
N LYS A 40 4.39 -7.46 -1.84
CA LYS A 40 3.54 -8.38 -2.60
C LYS A 40 4.35 -9.60 -3.02
N ILE A 41 3.89 -10.79 -2.66
CA ILE A 41 4.53 -12.07 -2.99
C ILE A 41 4.45 -12.31 -4.49
N VAL A 42 5.59 -12.39 -5.18
CA VAL A 42 5.67 -12.70 -6.61
C VAL A 42 6.03 -14.15 -6.87
N ASP A 43 6.74 -14.79 -5.93
CA ASP A 43 7.05 -16.21 -5.99
C ASP A 43 7.13 -16.83 -4.59
N MET A 44 6.78 -18.12 -4.52
CA MET A 44 6.75 -18.89 -3.27
C MET A 44 7.10 -20.34 -3.58
N SER A 45 8.19 -20.84 -3.01
CA SER A 45 8.58 -22.23 -3.12
C SER A 45 8.70 -22.88 -1.76
N THR A 46 8.35 -24.18 -1.67
CA THR A 46 8.43 -24.94 -0.43
C THR A 46 9.42 -26.08 -0.60
N SER A 47 10.39 -26.16 0.30
CA SER A 47 11.43 -27.20 0.33
C SER A 47 11.23 -28.10 1.55
N LYS A 48 11.38 -29.41 1.37
CA LYS A 48 11.41 -30.37 2.49
C LYS A 48 12.86 -30.55 2.93
N THR A 49 13.16 -30.28 4.20
CA THR A 49 14.50 -30.56 4.73
C THR A 49 14.59 -32.00 5.22
N GLY A 50 14.92 -32.93 4.33
CA GLY A 50 15.17 -34.34 4.68
C GLY A 50 13.92 -35.13 5.12
N LYS A 51 14.14 -36.31 5.73
CA LYS A 51 13.10 -37.29 6.07
C LYS A 51 12.18 -36.87 7.23
N HIS A 52 12.71 -36.09 8.19
CA HIS A 52 12.00 -35.68 9.41
C HIS A 52 11.92 -34.15 9.60
N GLY A 53 12.50 -33.35 8.70
CA GLY A 53 12.54 -31.91 8.90
C GLY A 53 11.27 -31.20 8.43
N HIS A 54 10.99 -30.07 9.08
CA HIS A 54 9.88 -29.20 8.72
C HIS A 54 10.08 -28.59 7.34
N ALA A 55 8.99 -28.41 6.61
CA ALA A 55 9.05 -27.72 5.33
C ALA A 55 9.48 -26.25 5.55
N LYS A 56 10.43 -25.78 4.74
CA LYS A 56 10.88 -24.40 4.68
C LYS A 56 10.29 -23.72 3.46
N VAL A 57 9.73 -22.54 3.64
CA VAL A 57 9.17 -21.73 2.56
C VAL A 57 10.18 -20.67 2.20
N HIS A 58 10.50 -20.56 0.92
CA HIS A 58 11.25 -19.46 0.33
C HIS A 58 10.24 -18.52 -0.32
N LEU A 59 10.18 -17.30 0.18
CA LEU A 59 9.31 -16.24 -0.30
C LEU A 59 10.14 -15.23 -1.08
N VAL A 60 9.63 -14.88 -2.25
CA VAL A 60 10.14 -13.77 -3.04
C VAL A 60 9.01 -12.77 -3.20
N ALA A 61 9.22 -11.56 -2.72
CA ALA A 61 8.24 -10.49 -2.75
C ALA A 61 8.85 -9.21 -3.31
N ILE A 62 7.99 -8.31 -3.77
CA ILE A 62 8.36 -6.98 -4.23
C ILE A 62 7.70 -5.97 -3.30
N ASP A 63 8.50 -5.05 -2.77
CA ASP A 63 8.01 -3.93 -2.00
C ASP A 63 7.01 -3.11 -2.81
N ILE A 64 5.83 -2.85 -2.25
CA ILE A 64 4.73 -2.19 -2.96
C ILE A 64 4.97 -0.69 -3.19
N PHE A 65 5.90 -0.08 -2.46
CA PHE A 65 6.21 1.34 -2.54
C PHE A 65 7.53 1.61 -3.28
N THR A 66 8.57 0.82 -2.99
CA THR A 66 9.91 1.04 -3.60
C THR A 66 10.18 0.18 -4.82
N GLY A 67 9.34 -0.82 -5.11
CA GLY A 67 9.58 -1.78 -6.19
C GLY A 67 10.79 -2.68 -5.97
N LYS A 68 11.44 -2.61 -4.80
CA LYS A 68 12.62 -3.43 -4.47
C LYS A 68 12.22 -4.86 -4.21
N LYS A 69 12.94 -5.80 -4.82
CA LYS A 69 12.77 -7.23 -4.57
C LYS A 69 13.37 -7.60 -3.20
N LEU A 70 12.58 -8.28 -2.39
CA LEU A 70 12.96 -8.80 -1.07
C LEU A 70 12.68 -10.30 -1.01
N GLU A 71 13.58 -11.03 -0.34
CA GLU A 71 13.51 -12.48 -0.21
C GLU A 71 13.60 -12.85 1.26
N ASP A 72 12.84 -13.87 1.66
CA ASP A 72 12.85 -14.41 3.01
C ASP A 72 12.72 -15.94 3.00
N LEU A 73 13.33 -16.59 3.99
CA LEU A 73 13.26 -18.04 4.16
C LEU A 73 12.78 -18.36 5.58
N SER A 74 11.53 -18.77 5.67
CA SER A 74 10.86 -19.00 6.94
C SER A 74 10.26 -20.41 7.03
N PRO A 75 10.28 -21.08 8.18
CA PRO A 75 9.64 -22.39 8.33
C PRO A 75 8.13 -22.29 8.10
N SER A 76 7.55 -23.31 7.48
CA SER A 76 6.11 -23.35 7.10
C SER A 76 5.13 -23.19 8.28
N THR A 77 5.58 -23.47 9.51
CA THR A 77 4.78 -23.32 10.74
C THR A 77 4.97 -21.98 11.44
N HIS A 78 5.95 -21.17 11.04
CA HIS A 78 6.14 -19.85 11.64
C HIS A 78 5.05 -18.88 11.19
N ASN A 79 4.64 -18.02 12.11
CA ASN A 79 3.77 -16.90 11.78
C ASN A 79 4.61 -15.78 11.17
N MET A 80 4.12 -15.26 10.05
CA MET A 80 4.62 -14.08 9.37
C MET A 80 3.60 -12.95 9.54
N GLU A 81 4.08 -11.72 9.56
CA GLU A 81 3.18 -10.57 9.56
C GLU A 81 2.68 -10.30 8.14
N VAL A 82 1.39 -10.01 8.03
CA VAL A 82 0.73 -9.61 6.79
C VAL A 82 0.23 -8.18 6.96
N PRO A 83 0.60 -7.24 6.07
CA PRO A 83 0.13 -5.87 6.20
C PRO A 83 -1.35 -5.79 5.83
N VAL A 84 -2.08 -4.93 6.52
CA VAL A 84 -3.42 -4.51 6.10
C VAL A 84 -3.24 -3.50 4.98
N VAL A 85 -3.56 -3.92 3.76
CA VAL A 85 -3.44 -3.09 2.56
C VAL A 85 -4.82 -2.58 2.18
N LYS A 86 -5.02 -1.27 2.23
CA LYS A 86 -6.25 -0.62 1.76
C LYS A 86 -5.97 0.02 0.40
N ARG A 87 -6.97 -0.02 -0.48
CA ARG A 87 -6.92 0.61 -1.80
C ARG A 87 -8.17 1.43 -1.96
N ASN A 88 -7.97 2.72 -2.11
CA ASN A 88 -9.05 3.69 -2.28
C ASN A 88 -8.83 4.44 -3.58
N GLU A 89 -9.92 4.72 -4.29
CA GLU A 89 -9.91 5.54 -5.48
C GLU A 89 -10.33 6.95 -5.10
N TYR A 90 -9.60 7.94 -5.59
CA TYR A 90 -9.87 9.35 -5.39
C TYR A 90 -9.89 10.07 -6.72
N GLN A 91 -10.70 11.10 -6.85
CA GLN A 91 -10.68 12.00 -7.99
C GLN A 91 -9.52 12.98 -7.84
N LEU A 92 -8.74 13.16 -8.89
CA LEU A 92 -7.69 14.18 -8.94
C LEU A 92 -8.33 15.55 -9.18
N LEU A 93 -8.06 16.49 -8.28
CA LEU A 93 -8.48 17.89 -8.41
C LEU A 93 -7.35 18.75 -8.97
N ASP A 94 -6.16 18.62 -8.40
CA ASP A 94 -5.01 19.44 -8.75
C ASP A 94 -3.68 18.73 -8.42
N ILE A 95 -2.58 19.23 -9.00
CA ILE A 95 -1.22 18.81 -8.69
C ILE A 95 -0.41 20.07 -8.35
N ASP A 96 -0.08 20.25 -7.06
CA ASP A 96 0.64 21.44 -6.57
C ASP A 96 1.94 21.04 -5.85
N ASP A 97 3.04 21.70 -6.20
CA ASP A 97 4.40 21.49 -5.65
C ASP A 97 4.82 20.00 -5.49
N GLY A 98 4.35 19.13 -6.38
CA GLY A 98 4.62 17.69 -6.34
C GLY A 98 3.75 16.87 -5.38
N PHE A 99 2.68 17.46 -4.84
CA PHE A 99 1.62 16.80 -4.08
C PHE A 99 0.33 16.74 -4.92
N LEU A 100 -0.42 15.66 -4.74
CA LEU A 100 -1.71 15.46 -5.40
C LEU A 100 -2.81 15.96 -4.48
N SER A 101 -3.66 16.85 -5.00
CA SER A 101 -4.94 17.19 -4.36
C SER A 101 -6.00 16.21 -4.83
N LEU A 102 -6.49 15.39 -3.91
CA LEU A 102 -7.38 14.26 -4.17
C LEU A 102 -8.71 14.45 -3.45
N MET A 103 -9.82 14.06 -4.06
CA MET A 103 -11.16 14.09 -3.44
C MET A 103 -11.74 12.68 -3.36
N ASN A 104 -12.30 12.32 -2.20
CA ASN A 104 -13.04 11.07 -2.04
C ASN A 104 -14.50 11.22 -2.52
N MET A 105 -15.28 10.13 -2.54
CA MET A 105 -16.69 10.18 -2.94
C MET A 105 -17.59 10.91 -1.93
N ASP A 106 -17.13 11.06 -0.68
CA ASP A 106 -17.84 11.73 0.40
C ASP A 106 -17.63 13.26 0.40
N GLY A 107 -16.72 13.76 -0.46
CA GLY A 107 -16.39 15.18 -0.61
C GLY A 107 -15.22 15.67 0.25
N ASP A 108 -14.57 14.78 1.02
CA ASP A 108 -13.34 15.12 1.73
C ASP A 108 -12.16 15.20 0.77
N THR A 109 -11.30 16.20 0.97
CA THR A 109 -10.08 16.40 0.22
C THR A 109 -8.86 15.88 0.97
N LYS A 110 -7.85 15.49 0.21
CA LYS A 110 -6.61 14.88 0.71
C LYS A 110 -5.45 15.39 -0.13
N ASP A 111 -4.56 16.14 0.52
CA ASP A 111 -3.44 16.85 -0.11
C ASP A 111 -2.06 16.37 0.39
N ASP A 112 -2.01 15.27 1.14
CA ASP A 112 -0.81 14.72 1.78
C ASP A 112 -0.09 13.65 0.94
N VAL A 113 -0.63 13.30 -0.23
CA VAL A 113 -0.07 12.26 -1.10
C VAL A 113 0.89 12.88 -2.11
N LYS A 114 2.15 12.47 -2.08
CA LYS A 114 3.14 12.89 -3.07
C LYS A 114 2.80 12.31 -4.46
N ALA A 115 2.99 13.10 -5.51
CA ALA A 115 2.91 12.64 -6.87
C ALA A 115 3.89 11.46 -7.10
N PRO A 116 3.46 10.40 -7.80
CA PRO A 116 4.29 9.23 -8.06
C PRO A 116 5.48 9.62 -8.95
N GLU A 117 6.65 9.04 -8.70
CA GLU A 117 7.86 9.31 -9.48
C GLU A 117 7.93 8.43 -10.75
N GLY A 118 8.62 8.92 -11.78
CA GLY A 118 8.85 8.22 -13.05
C GLY A 118 7.68 8.31 -14.04
N GLU A 119 7.60 7.34 -14.96
CA GLU A 119 6.65 7.35 -16.09
C GLU A 119 5.19 7.51 -15.66
N LEU A 120 4.82 7.00 -14.47
CA LEU A 120 3.46 7.10 -13.95
C LEU A 120 3.11 8.54 -13.56
N GLY A 121 4.03 9.27 -12.93
CA GLY A 121 3.86 10.69 -12.61
C GLY A 121 3.82 11.56 -13.87
N ASP A 122 4.74 11.31 -14.80
CA ASP A 122 4.81 12.07 -16.07
C ASP A 122 3.53 11.89 -16.89
N SER A 123 3.00 10.67 -16.94
CA SER A 123 1.75 10.36 -17.64
C SER A 123 0.53 10.95 -16.92
N LEU A 124 0.53 10.97 -15.58
CA LEU A 124 -0.52 11.58 -14.77
C LEU A 124 -0.58 13.09 -15.02
N GLN A 125 0.57 13.77 -14.96
CA GLN A 125 0.68 15.20 -15.22
C GLN A 125 0.22 15.54 -16.64
N THR A 126 0.69 14.78 -17.64
CA THR A 126 0.29 14.99 -19.04
C THR A 126 -1.22 14.84 -19.22
N ALA A 127 -1.83 13.80 -18.65
CA ALA A 127 -3.27 13.59 -18.75
C ALA A 127 -4.07 14.67 -18.01
N PHE A 128 -3.54 15.22 -16.91
CA PHE A 128 -4.13 16.33 -16.20
C PHE A 128 -4.04 17.64 -17.01
N ASP A 129 -2.89 17.93 -17.62
CA ASP A 129 -2.68 19.10 -18.48
C ASP A 129 -3.55 19.05 -19.76
N GLU A 130 -3.90 17.85 -20.23
CA GLU A 130 -4.88 17.62 -21.30
C GLU A 130 -6.34 17.93 -20.87
N GLY A 131 -6.58 18.20 -19.59
CA GLY A 131 -7.89 18.51 -19.03
C GLY A 131 -8.81 17.29 -18.88
N LYS A 132 -8.23 16.08 -18.73
CA LYS A 132 -9.00 14.86 -18.48
C LYS A 132 -9.34 14.71 -17.01
N ASP A 133 -10.54 14.19 -16.75
CA ASP A 133 -10.93 13.80 -15.39
C ASP A 133 -10.21 12.49 -15.02
N LEU A 134 -9.39 12.51 -13.97
CA LEU A 134 -8.59 11.34 -13.56
C LEU A 134 -9.04 10.83 -12.19
N MET A 135 -9.19 9.51 -12.09
CA MET A 135 -9.30 8.80 -10.83
C MET A 135 -7.97 8.11 -10.49
N VAL A 136 -7.37 8.51 -9.38
CA VAL A 136 -6.11 7.97 -8.87
C VAL A 136 -6.41 6.92 -7.81
N THR A 137 -5.79 5.75 -7.94
CA THR A 137 -5.83 4.69 -6.92
C THR A 137 -4.65 4.86 -5.98
N ILE A 138 -4.95 5.13 -4.71
CA ILE A 138 -3.97 5.19 -3.63
C ILE A 138 -3.99 3.87 -2.87
N ILE A 139 -2.80 3.32 -2.62
CA ILE A 139 -2.60 2.20 -1.72
C ILE A 139 -2.09 2.73 -0.38
N SER A 140 -2.67 2.27 0.72
CA SER A 140 -2.17 2.55 2.06
C SER A 140 -1.86 1.25 2.81
N ALA A 141 -0.67 1.20 3.41
CA ALA A 141 -0.20 0.05 4.17
C ALA A 141 0.84 0.49 5.20
N MET A 142 0.71 0.04 6.45
CA MET A 142 1.68 0.31 7.52
C MET A 142 1.97 1.81 7.76
N GLY A 143 0.99 2.69 7.49
CA GLY A 143 1.13 4.14 7.66
C GLY A 143 1.84 4.86 6.49
N GLU A 144 2.18 4.13 5.42
CA GLU A 144 2.71 4.69 4.18
C GLU A 144 1.61 4.65 3.11
N GLU A 145 1.54 5.70 2.28
CA GLU A 145 0.57 5.84 1.19
C GLU A 145 1.27 6.23 -0.10
N ALA A 146 0.81 5.66 -1.22
CA ALA A 146 1.33 6.00 -2.54
C ALA A 146 0.29 5.82 -3.64
N ALA A 147 0.38 6.64 -4.68
CA ALA A 147 -0.35 6.47 -5.91
C ALA A 147 0.24 5.31 -6.73
N ILE A 148 -0.59 4.30 -7.02
CA ILE A 148 -0.15 3.08 -7.74
C ILE A 148 -0.66 3.00 -9.18
N SER A 149 -1.75 3.68 -9.47
CA SER A 149 -2.38 3.69 -10.79
C SER A 149 -3.34 4.87 -10.90
N PHE A 150 -3.61 5.30 -12.12
CA PHE A 150 -4.69 6.22 -12.42
C PHE A 150 -5.48 5.70 -13.62
N LYS A 151 -6.76 6.08 -13.70
CA LYS A 151 -7.66 5.79 -14.80
C LYS A 151 -8.43 7.06 -15.16
N GLU A 152 -8.76 7.22 -16.43
CA GLU A 152 -9.67 8.29 -16.84
C GLU A 152 -11.07 8.00 -16.30
N ALA A 153 -11.66 8.99 -15.63
CA ALA A 153 -13.03 8.90 -15.17
C ALA A 153 -13.95 8.99 -16.38
N ALA A 154 -14.72 7.93 -16.65
CA ALA A 154 -15.74 7.98 -17.68
C ALA A 154 -16.80 9.00 -17.25
N ARG A 155 -16.86 10.16 -17.92
CA ARG A 155 -17.95 11.11 -17.75
C ARG A 155 -19.26 10.38 -18.03
N THR A 156 -20.05 10.20 -16.98
CA THR A 156 -21.43 9.77 -17.09
C THR A 156 -22.23 11.04 -17.36
N ASP A 157 -22.42 11.34 -18.65
CA ASP A 157 -23.45 12.30 -19.10
C ASP A 157 -24.84 11.87 -18.62
#